data_AF-A0A2L0VNZ8-F1
#
_entry.id   AF-A0A2L0VNZ8-F1
#
_cell.length_a   1.000
_cell.length_b   1.000
_cell.length_c   1.000
_cell.angle_alpha   90.00
_cell.angle_beta   90.00
_cell.angle_gamma   90.00
#
_symmetry.space_group_name_H-M   'P 1'
#
loop_
_entity.id
_entity.type
_entity.pdbx_description
1 polymer ?
#
loop_
_entity_poly.entity_id
_entity_poly.type
_entity_poly.pdbx_seq_one_letter_code
_entity_poly.pdbx_strand_id
1 'polypeptide(L)' 'MTAKKEEAIRAVRDRLRSELAELDRLGERMAAIELNSAIELLTERLGEVTSETDIQKLQNRFFGN' A
#
# COMPACT_ATOMS: atom_id res chain seq x y z
N MET A 1 18.79 9.33 2.59
CA MET A 1 18.79 7.85 2.66
C MET A 1 19.82 7.34 1.65
N THR A 2 20.37 6.12 1.76
CA THR A 2 21.26 5.60 0.70
C THR A 2 20.43 5.02 -0.44
N ALA A 3 20.90 5.13 -1.70
CA ALA A 3 20.17 4.61 -2.87
C ALA A 3 19.78 3.13 -2.71
N LYS A 4 20.71 2.29 -2.22
CA LYS A 4 20.47 0.87 -1.92
C LYS A 4 19.34 0.64 -0.91
N LYS A 5 19.19 1.54 0.07
CA LYS A 5 18.11 1.45 1.08
C LYS A 5 16.76 1.87 0.49
N GLU A 6 16.74 2.87 -0.39
CA GLU A 6 15.52 3.27 -1.11
C GLU A 6 15.02 2.15 -2.03
N GLU A 7 15.93 1.52 -2.78
CA GLU A 7 15.61 0.35 -3.61
C GLU A 7 15.04 -0.81 -2.79
N ALA A 8 15.62 -1.10 -1.62
CA ALA A 8 15.09 -2.13 -0.73
C ALA A 8 13.69 -1.78 -0.21
N ILE A 9 13.43 -0.51 0.13
CA ILE A 9 12.11 -0.05 0.57
C ILE A 9 11.09 -0.16 -0.57
N ARG A 10 11.45 0.23 -1.80
CA ARG A 10 10.60 0.04 -2.99
C ARG A 10 10.26 -1.42 -3.21
N ALA A 11 11.25 -2.31 -3.17
CA ALA A 11 11.04 -3.74 -3.34
C ALA A 11 10.15 -4.38 -2.25
N VAL A 12 10.18 -3.86 -1.01
CA VAL A 12 9.22 -4.27 0.03
C VAL A 12 7.83 -3.76 -0.31
N ARG A 13 7.69 -2.47 -0.58
CA ARG A 13 6.39 -1.85 -0.91
C ARG A 13 5.70 -2.55 -2.09
N ASP A 14 6.44 -2.85 -3.14
CA ASP A 14 5.86 -3.44 -4.34
C ASP A 14 5.35 -4.86 -4.08
N ARG A 15 6.03 -5.64 -3.22
CA ARG A 15 5.49 -6.92 -2.73
C ARG A 15 4.22 -6.72 -1.92
N LEU A 16 4.19 -5.76 -0.99
CA LEU A 16 2.97 -5.48 -0.21
C LEU A 16 1.81 -5.06 -1.09
N ARG A 17 2.05 -4.34 -2.20
CA ARG A 17 1.00 -4.01 -3.19
C ARG A 17 0.42 -5.25 -3.86
N SER A 18 1.25 -6.25 -4.17
CA SER A 18 0.77 -7.53 -4.70
C SER A 18 -0.07 -8.29 -3.66
N GLU A 19 0.39 -8.35 -2.41
CA GLU A 19 -0.39 -8.98 -1.33
C GLU A 19 -1.71 -8.24 -1.05
N LEU A 20 -1.72 -6.92 -1.15
CA LEU A 20 -2.94 -6.12 -1.00
C LEU A 20 -3.98 -6.46 -2.07
N ALA A 21 -3.54 -6.66 -3.32
CA ALA A 21 -4.44 -7.08 -4.39
C ALA A 21 -5.03 -8.47 -4.13
N GLU A 22 -4.27 -9.36 -3.50
CA GLU A 22 -4.74 -10.68 -3.11
C GLU A 22 -5.74 -10.63 -1.94
N LEU A 23 -5.49 -9.79 -0.93
CA LEU A 23 -6.46 -9.56 0.16
C LEU A 23 -7.76 -8.95 -0.36
N ASP A 24 -7.69 -7.99 -1.30
CA ASP A 24 -8.86 -7.45 -1.98
C ASP A 24 -9.65 -8.55 -2.71
N ARG A 25 -8.95 -9.45 -3.42
CA ARG A 25 -9.56 -10.59 -4.14
C ARG A 25 -10.25 -11.57 -3.19
N LEU A 26 -9.69 -11.79 -2.01
CA LEU A 26 -10.23 -12.68 -0.98
C LEU A 26 -11.36 -12.03 -0.15
N GLY A 27 -11.54 -10.71 -0.25
CA GLY A 27 -12.50 -9.97 0.57
C GLY A 27 -12.03 -9.74 2.01
N GLU A 28 -10.74 -9.91 2.28
CA GLU A 28 -10.12 -9.75 3.61
C GLU A 28 -9.92 -8.29 3.96
N ARG A 29 -11.04 -7.58 4.18
CA ARG A 29 -11.10 -6.12 4.27
C ARG A 29 -10.22 -5.52 5.37
N MET A 30 -10.24 -6.09 6.57
CA MET A 30 -9.45 -5.57 7.69
C MET A 30 -7.95 -5.74 7.45
N ALA A 31 -7.54 -6.90 6.94
CA ALA A 31 -6.14 -7.14 6.59
C ALA A 31 -5.68 -6.22 5.44
N ALA A 32 -6.52 -6.00 4.43
CA ALA A 32 -6.25 -5.08 3.33
C ALA A 32 -6.05 -3.64 3.81
N ILE A 33 -6.83 -3.19 4.81
CA ILE A 33 -6.68 -1.86 5.43
C ILE A 33 -5.30 -1.73 6.11
N GLU A 34 -4.94 -2.67 6.98
CA GLU A 34 -3.65 -2.63 7.69
C GLU A 34 -2.47 -2.65 6.73
N LEU A 35 -2.56 -3.47 5.67
CA LEU A 35 -1.52 -3.58 4.67
C LEU A 35 -1.40 -2.30 3.82
N ASN A 36 -2.52 -1.64 3.52
CA ASN A 36 -2.50 -0.34 2.85
C ASN A 36 -1.79 0.72 3.70
N SER A 37 -2.07 0.80 5.01
CA SER A 37 -1.38 1.71 5.92
C SER A 37 0.15 1.50 5.90
N ALA A 38 0.60 0.24 5.86
CA ALA A 38 2.02 -0.06 5.72
C ALA A 38 2.62 0.45 4.39
N ILE A 39 1.89 0.32 3.28
CA ILE A 39 2.31 0.84 1.97
C ILE A 39 2.43 2.36 1.97
N GLU A 40 1.51 3.07 2.62
CA GLU A 40 1.54 4.53 2.74
C GLU A 40 2.78 5.00 3.50
N LEU A 41 3.08 4.39 4.65
CA LEU A 41 4.28 4.70 5.43
C LEU A 41 5.57 4.49 4.64
N LEU A 42 5.64 3.43 3.82
CA LEU A 42 6.80 3.18 2.96
C LEU A 42 6.90 4.17 1.80
N THR A 43 5.77 4.59 1.25
CA THR A 43 5.69 5.58 0.16
C THR A 43 6.09 6.96 0.64
N GLU A 44 5.59 7.39 1.79
CA GLU A 44 6.00 8.62 2.47
C GLU A 44 7.50 8.61 2.77
N ARG A 45 8.03 7.49 3.27
CA ARG A 45 9.45 7.33 3.55
C ARG A 45 10.33 7.46 2.30
N LEU A 46 9.80 7.14 1.12
CA LEU A 46 10.48 7.32 -0.17
C LEU A 46 10.32 8.74 -0.73
N GLY A 47 9.49 9.59 -0.11
CA GLY A 47 9.12 10.90 -0.65
C GLY A 47 8.27 10.80 -1.93
N GLU A 48 7.64 9.66 -2.15
CA GLU A 48 6.80 9.40 -3.33
C GLU A 48 5.33 9.76 -3.01
N VAL A 49 4.55 10.09 -4.04
CA VAL A 49 3.15 10.48 -3.87
C VAL A 49 2.26 9.24 -4.05
N THR A 50 1.35 9.03 -3.10
CA THR A 50 0.28 8.02 -3.23
C THR A 50 -0.65 8.42 -4.38
N SER A 51 -0.93 7.50 -5.30
CA SER A 51 -1.76 7.82 -6.48
C SER A 51 -3.22 8.07 -6.09
N GLU A 52 -3.93 8.91 -6.85
CA GLU A 52 -5.38 9.13 -6.67
C GLU A 52 -6.18 7.83 -6.76
N THR A 53 -5.72 6.88 -7.59
CA THR A 53 -6.33 5.55 -7.71
C THR A 53 -6.19 4.74 -6.42
N ASP A 54 -5.04 4.82 -5.75
CA ASP A 54 -4.83 4.13 -4.47
C ASP A 54 -5.70 4.75 -3.36
N ILE A 55 -5.84 6.08 -3.36
CA ILE A 55 -6.73 6.81 -2.44
C ILE A 55 -8.19 6.37 -2.65
N GLN A 56 -8.65 6.27 -3.90
CA GLN A 56 -10.02 5.85 -4.19
C GLN A 56 -10.30 4.42 -3.72
N LYS A 57 -9.35 3.50 -3.94
CA LYS A 57 -9.44 2.11 -3.44
C LYS A 57 -9.52 2.09 -1.92
N LEU A 58 -8.71 2.91 -1.26
CA LEU A 58 -8.70 3.01 0.19
C LEU A 58 -10.03 3.54 0.74
N GLN A 59 -10.57 4.60 0.13
CA GLN A 59 -11.88 5.14 0.49
C GLN A 59 -12.97 4.07 0.36
N ASN A 60 -12.95 3.29 -0.72
CA ASN A 60 -13.89 2.18 -0.90
C ASN A 60 -13.74 1.12 0.21
N ARG A 61 -12.51 0.83 0.67
CA ARG A 61 -12.27 -0.12 1.77
C ARG A 61 -12.70 0.42 3.14
N PHE A 62 -12.61 1.71 3.41
CA PHE A 62 -13.04 2.27 4.71
C PHE A 62 -14.53 2.61 4.75
N PHE A 63 -15.08 3.08 3.62
CA PHE A 63 -16.41 3.69 3.57
C PHE A 63 -17.40 2.98 2.64
N GLY A 64 -16.98 1.98 1.86
CA GLY A 64 -17.90 1.17 1.06
C GLY A 64 -18.70 0.24 1.96
N ASN A 65 -20.03 0.25 1.87
CA ASN A 65 -20.90 -0.75 2.51
C ASN A 65 -21.01 -1.98 1.61
#